data_AF-A0A2E1CVT5-F1
#
_entry.id   AF-A0A2E1CVT5-F1
#
_cell.length_a   1.000
_cell.length_b   1.000
_cell.length_c   1.000
_cell.angle_alpha   90.00
_cell.angle_beta   90.00
_cell.angle_gamma   90.00
#
_symmetry.space_group_name_H-M   'P 1'
#
loop_
_entity.id
_entity.type
_entity.pdbx_description
1 polymer ?
#
loop_
_entity_poly.entity_id
_entity_poly.type
_entity_poly.pdbx_seq_one_letter_code
_entity_poly.pdbx_strand_id
1 'polypeptide(L)'
;MPSLHGGTDGPPSVNPFTGVTDPTGTPYLIAFDVEFPRIHLFGGSMDIYADSIKSVFRIELAYTTGEEFANTLDPRLYSESDVVRYVIGWDRDTFIPFLNETKAFLLSAQLFGQHLLDHEKEMRPAGLAGMPDWKDNWIATFLIKGWWMQNRLSAQIISAYDVRASAVTLAPQVDWLINDNWRLIVGANFKVGKGARSFDDCRSCNPYPPFTEAFPGHAPGYTLGLGGFEPLGRFRSGPLGMAQAEDEIQVTLRYRF
;
A
#
# COMPACT_ATOMS: atom_id res chain seq x y z
N MET A 1 12.68 3.12 -1.07
CA MET A 1 12.33 2.56 -2.39
C MET A 1 12.92 3.46 -3.45
N PRO A 2 13.13 3.02 -4.70
CA PRO A 2 13.46 3.96 -5.76
C PRO A 2 12.35 5.01 -5.88
N SER A 3 12.75 6.24 -6.15
CA SER A 3 11.88 7.36 -6.46
C SER A 3 12.05 7.74 -7.93
N LEU A 4 11.03 8.41 -8.49
CA LEU A 4 11.04 8.87 -9.86
C LEU A 4 11.10 10.39 -9.85
N HIS A 5 12.22 10.94 -10.31
CA HIS A 5 12.41 12.37 -10.45
C HIS A 5 12.14 12.74 -11.89
N GLY A 6 11.11 13.55 -12.12
CA GLY A 6 10.74 14.02 -13.45
C GLY A 6 10.95 15.52 -13.59
N GLY A 7 10.42 16.06 -14.68
CA GLY A 7 10.33 17.50 -14.79
C GLY A 7 11.67 18.22 -14.97
N THR A 8 11.95 19.18 -14.09
CA THR A 8 13.19 20.00 -14.06
C THR A 8 14.40 19.29 -13.46
N ASP A 9 14.18 18.22 -12.69
CA ASP A 9 15.26 17.44 -12.07
C ASP A 9 15.48 16.11 -12.81
N GLY A 10 14.72 15.89 -13.90
CA GLY A 10 14.85 14.74 -14.78
C GLY A 10 15.89 14.93 -15.89
N PRO A 11 16.02 13.94 -16.79
CA PRO A 11 17.02 13.98 -17.85
C PRO A 11 16.72 15.10 -18.87
N PRO A 12 17.74 15.59 -19.60
CA PRO A 12 17.52 16.52 -20.71
C PRO A 12 16.44 16.01 -21.66
N SER A 13 15.50 16.87 -21.99
CA SER A 13 14.33 16.52 -22.78
C SER A 13 14.40 17.18 -24.15
N VAL A 14 14.05 16.43 -25.19
CA VAL A 14 13.86 17.01 -26.52
C VAL A 14 12.39 17.34 -26.70
N ASN A 15 12.08 18.60 -26.95
CA ASN A 15 10.73 19.02 -27.30
C ASN A 15 10.33 18.32 -28.62
N PRO A 16 9.33 17.42 -28.62
CA PRO A 16 9.01 16.61 -29.78
C PRO A 16 8.36 17.40 -30.93
N PHE A 17 7.92 18.64 -30.66
CA PHE A 17 7.27 19.50 -31.64
C PHE A 17 8.22 20.45 -32.35
N THR A 18 9.33 20.82 -31.71
CA THR A 18 10.32 21.78 -32.26
C THR A 18 11.72 21.18 -32.47
N GLY A 19 12.00 20.02 -31.87
CA GLY A 19 13.32 19.39 -31.89
C GLY A 19 14.37 20.06 -31.00
N VAL A 20 13.99 21.10 -30.25
CA VAL A 20 14.90 21.81 -29.33
C VAL A 20 15.10 20.97 -28.07
N THR A 21 16.35 20.86 -27.61
CA THR A 21 16.69 20.18 -26.35
C THR A 21 16.69 21.18 -25.20
N ASP A 22 16.01 20.85 -24.11
CA ASP A 22 16.11 21.54 -22.83
C ASP A 22 17.15 20.83 -21.95
N PRO A 23 18.33 21.45 -21.71
CA PRO A 23 19.37 20.84 -20.90
C PRO A 23 19.05 20.80 -19.40
N THR A 24 18.03 21.53 -18.96
CA THR A 24 17.60 21.63 -17.56
C THR A 24 16.33 20.83 -17.26
N GLY A 25 15.91 19.97 -18.18
CA GLY A 25 14.64 19.26 -18.09
C GLY A 25 13.44 20.17 -18.33
N THR A 26 12.26 19.59 -18.55
CA THR A 26 11.04 20.35 -18.80
C THR A 26 10.07 20.16 -17.63
N PRO A 27 9.66 21.22 -16.92
CA PRO A 27 8.73 21.11 -15.79
C PRO A 27 7.51 20.25 -16.11
N TYR A 28 7.13 19.39 -15.17
CA TYR A 28 5.99 18.48 -15.27
C TYR A 28 6.01 17.51 -16.46
N LEU A 29 7.16 17.32 -17.10
CA LEU A 29 7.33 16.29 -18.10
C LEU A 29 7.37 14.92 -17.43
N ILE A 30 6.55 14.00 -17.95
CA ILE A 30 6.47 12.60 -17.53
C ILE A 30 7.65 11.81 -18.17
N ALA A 31 8.88 12.26 -17.88
CA ALA A 31 10.13 11.63 -18.23
C ALA A 31 10.97 11.62 -16.95
N PHE A 32 11.47 10.45 -16.56
CA PHE A 32 11.98 10.24 -15.20
C PHE A 32 13.37 9.66 -15.19
N ASP A 33 14.17 10.09 -14.22
CA ASP A 33 15.30 9.33 -13.70
C ASP A 33 14.88 8.55 -12.46
N VAL A 34 15.52 7.40 -12.27
CA VAL A 34 15.31 6.56 -11.10
C VAL A 34 16.35 6.91 -10.05
N GLU A 35 15.92 7.49 -8.95
CA GLU A 35 16.79 7.84 -7.82
C GLU A 35 16.58 6.89 -6.63
N PHE A 36 17.62 6.71 -5.82
CA PHE A 36 17.58 5.96 -4.58
C PHE A 36 17.85 6.89 -3.40
N PRO A 37 16.83 7.62 -2.92
CA PRO A 37 17.01 8.60 -1.86
C PRO A 37 17.50 7.92 -0.58
N ARG A 38 18.41 8.61 0.14
CA ARG A 38 18.84 8.18 1.46
C ARG A 38 17.81 8.62 2.49
N ILE A 39 17.27 7.65 3.22
CA ILE A 39 16.34 7.91 4.33
C ILE A 39 17.01 7.59 5.67
N HIS A 40 16.59 8.29 6.73
CA HIS A 40 16.86 7.87 8.10
C HIS A 40 15.61 7.28 8.70
N LEU A 41 15.72 6.11 9.33
CA LEU A 41 14.64 5.43 10.03
C LEU A 41 14.99 5.32 11.51
N PHE A 42 14.10 5.81 12.35
CA PHE A 42 14.16 5.70 13.80
C PHE A 42 12.95 4.89 14.25
N GLY A 43 13.17 3.83 15.03
CA GLY A 43 12.06 3.00 15.46
C GLY A 43 12.29 2.33 16.79
N GLY A 44 11.20 1.86 17.38
CA GLY A 44 11.18 1.13 18.63
C GLY A 44 10.00 0.19 18.68
N SER A 45 10.15 -0.87 19.47
CA SER A 45 9.10 -1.85 19.72
C SER A 45 8.99 -2.17 21.20
N MET A 46 7.79 -2.55 21.62
CA MET A 46 7.49 -2.95 22.99
C MET A 46 6.40 -4.02 22.99
N ASP A 47 6.60 -5.05 23.81
CA ASP A 47 5.61 -6.08 24.09
C ASP A 47 5.12 -5.94 25.53
N ILE A 48 3.79 -5.95 25.73
CA ILE A 48 3.15 -5.82 27.04
C ILE A 48 2.24 -7.03 27.28
N TYR A 49 2.44 -7.69 28.41
CA TYR A 49 1.57 -8.77 28.89
C TYR A 49 0.48 -8.20 29.79
N ALA A 50 -0.78 -8.39 29.40
CA ALA A 50 -1.95 -7.98 30.15
C ALA A 50 -2.65 -9.22 30.75
N ASP A 51 -2.16 -9.66 31.92
CA ASP A 51 -2.62 -10.88 32.59
C ASP A 51 -4.12 -10.88 32.91
N SER A 52 -4.69 -9.72 33.25
CA SER A 52 -6.11 -9.56 33.59
C SER A 52 -7.06 -10.00 32.47
N ILE A 53 -6.62 -9.86 31.22
CA ILE A 53 -7.36 -10.27 30.02
C ILE A 53 -6.65 -11.36 29.23
N LYS A 54 -5.59 -11.96 29.80
CA LYS A 54 -4.76 -13.02 29.20
C LYS A 54 -4.34 -12.69 27.76
N SER A 55 -3.92 -11.45 27.54
CA SER A 55 -3.60 -10.95 26.21
C SER A 55 -2.18 -10.40 26.16
N VAL A 56 -1.57 -10.45 24.98
CA VAL A 56 -0.30 -9.80 24.67
C VAL A 56 -0.57 -8.65 23.71
N PHE A 57 -0.01 -7.48 24.00
CA PHE A 57 -0.02 -6.34 23.08
C PHE A 57 1.38 -6.11 22.54
N ARG A 58 1.49 -5.94 21.23
CA ARG A 58 2.73 -5.55 20.56
C ARG A 58 2.56 -4.15 19.99
N ILE A 59 3.48 -3.25 20.29
CA ILE A 59 3.47 -1.90 19.75
C ILE A 59 4.80 -1.68 19.04
N GLU A 60 4.74 -1.28 17.79
CA GLU A 60 5.90 -0.88 16.99
C GLU A 60 5.65 0.53 16.45
N LEU A 61 6.67 1.38 16.51
CA LEU A 61 6.63 2.75 15.99
C LEU A 61 7.90 2.98 15.17
N ALA A 62 7.73 3.62 14.01
CA ALA A 62 8.81 4.08 13.16
C ALA A 62 8.53 5.51 12.70
N TYR A 63 9.57 6.34 12.73
CA TYR A 63 9.61 7.66 12.14
C TYR A 63 10.73 7.69 11.10
N THR A 64 10.39 8.06 9.88
CA THR A 64 11.32 8.15 8.76
C THR A 64 11.39 9.55 8.21
N THR A 65 12.58 9.93 7.77
CA THR A 65 12.85 11.26 7.19
C THR A 65 13.29 11.15 5.74
N GLY A 66 12.89 12.12 4.93
CA GLY A 66 13.27 12.22 3.51
C GLY A 66 12.67 11.13 2.62
N GLU A 67 11.48 10.60 2.96
CA GLU A 67 10.78 9.71 2.04
C GLU A 67 10.14 10.50 0.91
N GLU A 68 10.39 10.07 -0.32
CA GLU A 68 9.86 10.73 -1.51
C GLU A 68 8.59 10.05 -2.01
N PHE A 69 7.61 10.88 -2.38
CA PHE A 69 6.31 10.46 -2.93
C PHE A 69 6.02 11.24 -4.20
N ALA A 70 5.29 10.63 -5.15
CA ALA A 70 4.82 11.34 -6.33
C ALA A 70 3.98 12.56 -5.93
N ASN A 71 4.15 13.70 -6.60
CA ASN A 71 3.39 14.91 -6.35
C ASN A 71 3.15 15.68 -7.66
N THR A 72 1.91 15.72 -8.15
CA THR A 72 1.58 16.43 -9.40
C THR A 72 1.50 17.96 -9.26
N LEU A 73 1.75 18.50 -8.07
CA LEU A 73 1.85 19.95 -7.82
C LEU A 73 3.30 20.45 -7.84
N ASP A 74 4.28 19.56 -7.79
CA ASP A 74 5.69 19.92 -7.89
C ASP A 74 6.15 19.80 -9.35
N PRO A 75 6.88 20.78 -9.91
CA PRO A 75 7.40 20.70 -11.27
C PRO A 75 8.30 19.49 -11.52
N ARG A 76 8.84 18.86 -10.47
CA ARG A 76 9.67 17.65 -10.53
C ARG A 76 8.88 16.35 -10.40
N LEU A 77 7.56 16.45 -10.18
CA LEU A 77 6.62 15.33 -10.03
C LEU A 77 6.81 14.47 -8.78
N TYR A 78 7.60 14.93 -7.80
CA TYR A 78 7.75 14.29 -6.50
C TYR A 78 7.92 15.33 -5.38
N SER A 79 7.68 14.91 -4.14
CA SER A 79 7.99 15.69 -2.94
C SER A 79 8.46 14.80 -1.81
N GLU A 80 9.33 15.33 -0.97
CA GLU A 80 9.77 14.69 0.26
C GLU A 80 8.73 14.91 1.37
N SER A 81 8.48 13.87 2.17
CA SER A 81 7.69 13.95 3.39
C SER A 81 8.31 13.06 4.45
N ASP A 82 8.32 13.54 5.67
CA ASP A 82 8.54 12.67 6.81
C ASP A 82 7.31 11.77 7.03
N VAL A 83 7.54 10.56 7.57
CA VAL A 83 6.46 9.59 7.75
C VAL A 83 6.52 8.96 9.14
N VAL A 84 5.37 8.89 9.80
CA VAL A 84 5.18 8.08 11.00
C VAL A 84 4.39 6.83 10.63
N ARG A 85 4.94 5.66 10.99
CA ARG A 85 4.26 4.36 10.86
C ARG A 85 4.21 3.66 12.20
N TYR A 86 3.11 2.99 12.49
CA TYR A 86 2.97 2.22 13.72
C TYR A 86 2.15 0.95 13.50
N VAL A 87 2.38 -0.02 14.38
CA VAL A 87 1.61 -1.26 14.45
C VAL A 87 1.17 -1.46 15.89
N ILE A 88 -0.11 -1.76 16.08
CA ILE A 88 -0.66 -2.20 17.36
C ILE A 88 -1.23 -3.60 17.15
N GLY A 89 -0.54 -4.59 17.71
CA GLY A 89 -0.94 -5.99 17.73
C GLY A 89 -1.61 -6.37 19.05
N TRP A 90 -2.57 -7.28 18.98
CA TRP A 90 -3.24 -7.91 20.10
C TRP A 90 -3.37 -9.41 19.83
N ASP A 91 -2.79 -10.23 20.71
CA ASP A 91 -2.83 -11.69 20.62
C ASP A 91 -3.48 -12.29 21.88
N ARG A 92 -4.38 -13.24 21.69
CA ARG A 92 -5.06 -13.93 22.79
C ARG A 92 -5.49 -15.35 22.42
N ASP A 93 -5.13 -16.31 23.26
CA ASP A 93 -5.70 -17.65 23.23
C ASP A 93 -7.09 -17.66 23.89
N THR A 94 -8.11 -18.08 23.14
CA THR A 94 -9.52 -18.08 23.55
C THR A 94 -10.17 -19.43 23.32
N PHE A 95 -10.78 -20.00 24.35
CA PHE A 95 -11.59 -21.21 24.20
C PHE A 95 -12.92 -20.90 23.51
N ILE A 96 -13.22 -21.64 22.44
CA ILE A 96 -14.48 -21.58 21.70
C ILE A 96 -15.08 -23.00 21.69
N PRO A 97 -15.78 -23.42 22.76
CA PRO A 97 -16.09 -24.83 23.01
C PRO A 97 -16.91 -25.50 21.90
N PHE A 98 -17.81 -24.75 21.23
CA PHE A 98 -18.62 -25.31 20.14
C PHE A 98 -17.82 -25.66 18.87
N LEU A 99 -16.58 -25.16 18.74
CA LEU A 99 -15.66 -25.53 17.65
C LEU A 99 -14.58 -26.52 18.12
N ASN A 100 -14.10 -26.36 19.36
CA ASN A 100 -13.13 -27.26 19.97
C ASN A 100 -13.20 -27.15 21.50
N GLU A 101 -13.57 -28.26 22.15
CA GLU A 101 -13.70 -28.32 23.61
C GLU A 101 -12.35 -28.49 24.33
N THR A 102 -11.30 -28.89 23.61
CA THR A 102 -10.03 -29.34 24.19
C THR A 102 -8.87 -28.38 23.97
N LYS A 103 -8.97 -27.46 23.01
CA LYS A 103 -7.91 -26.48 22.68
C LYS A 103 -8.47 -25.09 22.44
N ALA A 104 -7.70 -24.10 22.88
CA ALA A 104 -7.96 -22.70 22.60
C ALA A 104 -7.61 -22.36 21.13
N PHE A 105 -8.28 -21.34 20.62
CA PHE A 105 -8.01 -20.69 19.35
C PHE A 105 -7.12 -19.47 19.58
N LEU A 106 -6.14 -19.27 18.73
CA LEU A 106 -5.41 -18.01 18.68
C LEU A 106 -6.26 -16.98 17.94
N LEU A 107 -6.62 -15.92 18.65
CA LEU A 107 -7.16 -14.69 18.09
C LEU A 107 -6.02 -13.68 18.04
N SER A 108 -5.75 -13.15 16.85
CA SER A 108 -4.71 -12.14 16.65
C SER A 108 -5.27 -11.00 15.81
N ALA A 109 -5.18 -9.77 16.29
CA ALA A 109 -5.57 -8.57 15.56
C ALA A 109 -4.39 -7.62 15.46
N GLN A 110 -4.21 -6.98 14.31
CA GLN A 110 -3.18 -5.94 14.16
C GLN A 110 -3.77 -4.73 13.45
N LEU A 111 -3.39 -3.54 13.90
CA LEU A 111 -3.72 -2.28 13.24
C LEU A 111 -2.42 -1.61 12.80
N PHE A 112 -2.25 -1.49 11.49
CA PHE A 112 -1.17 -0.75 10.86
C PHE A 112 -1.65 0.66 10.56
N GLY A 113 -0.90 1.68 10.99
CA GLY A 113 -1.17 3.08 10.71
C GLY A 113 0.01 3.74 10.01
N GLN A 114 -0.29 4.65 9.08
CA GLN A 114 0.69 5.51 8.42
C GLN A 114 0.18 6.95 8.40
N HIS A 115 1.07 7.91 8.67
CA HIS A 115 0.83 9.34 8.59
C HIS A 115 1.98 10.04 7.84
N LEU A 116 1.66 10.71 6.73
CA LEU A 116 2.58 11.61 6.02
C LEU A 116 2.47 13.01 6.62
N LEU A 117 3.59 13.56 7.08
CA LEU A 117 3.64 14.85 7.75
C LEU A 117 3.40 15.99 6.76
N ASP A 118 4.09 15.95 5.62
CA ASP A 118 4.14 17.00 4.60
C ASP A 118 3.24 16.65 3.42
N HIS A 119 1.96 16.39 3.71
CA HIS A 119 1.00 15.96 2.69
C HIS A 119 0.39 17.13 1.92
N GLU A 120 0.57 17.15 0.61
CA GLU A 120 0.04 18.18 -0.28
C GLU A 120 -1.09 17.68 -1.18
N LYS A 121 -2.18 18.44 -1.22
CA LYS A 121 -3.29 18.29 -2.17
C LYS A 121 -3.94 19.62 -2.46
N GLU A 122 -4.31 19.82 -3.72
CA GLU A 122 -5.04 20.99 -4.16
C GLU A 122 -6.19 20.59 -5.08
N MET A 123 -7.31 21.32 -5.00
CA MET A 123 -8.40 21.19 -5.95
C MET A 123 -8.07 22.00 -7.20
N ARG A 124 -7.92 21.33 -8.35
CA ARG A 124 -7.72 21.96 -9.65
C ARG A 124 -9.00 21.86 -10.50
N PRO A 125 -9.12 22.58 -11.63
CA PRO A 125 -10.36 22.66 -12.39
C PRO A 125 -10.99 21.32 -12.82
N ALA A 126 -10.19 20.29 -13.07
CA ALA A 126 -10.64 18.96 -13.50
C ALA A 126 -10.58 17.88 -12.41
N GLY A 127 -9.97 18.14 -11.26
CA GLY A 127 -9.82 17.13 -10.21
C GLY A 127 -8.75 17.45 -9.17
N LEU A 128 -8.53 16.51 -8.25
CA LEU A 128 -7.54 16.66 -7.18
C LEU A 128 -6.15 16.41 -7.74
N ALA A 129 -5.25 17.36 -7.52
CA ALA A 129 -3.83 17.24 -7.80
C ALA A 129 -3.03 17.17 -6.49
N GLY A 130 -1.81 16.67 -6.55
CA GLY A 130 -0.90 16.59 -5.40
C GLY A 130 -0.32 15.20 -5.21
N MET A 131 -0.15 14.82 -3.95
CA MET A 131 0.34 13.49 -3.58
C MET A 131 -0.79 12.45 -3.64
N PRO A 132 -0.66 11.38 -4.47
CA PRO A 132 -1.68 10.36 -4.62
C PRO A 132 -1.79 9.44 -3.39
N ASP A 133 -0.73 9.30 -2.61
CA ASP A 133 -0.78 8.62 -1.32
C ASP A 133 -1.77 9.31 -0.38
N TRP A 134 -2.36 8.52 0.52
CA TRP A 134 -3.22 9.07 1.55
C TRP A 134 -2.37 9.66 2.67
N LYS A 135 -2.71 10.88 3.12
CA LYS A 135 -2.11 11.50 4.30
C LYS A 135 -2.09 10.54 5.48
N ASP A 136 -3.26 9.98 5.76
CA ASP A 136 -3.45 8.95 6.78
C ASP A 136 -4.02 7.70 6.14
N ASN A 137 -3.43 6.53 6.43
CA ASN A 137 -4.05 5.25 6.08
C ASN A 137 -3.96 4.26 7.25
N TRP A 138 -4.95 3.37 7.31
CA TRP A 138 -5.00 2.27 8.26
C TRP A 138 -5.37 0.96 7.57
N ILE A 139 -4.65 -0.09 7.95
CA ILE A 139 -4.96 -1.46 7.56
C ILE A 139 -5.15 -2.27 8.84
N ALA A 140 -6.32 -2.87 9.00
CA ALA A 140 -6.61 -3.75 10.13
C ALA A 140 -6.57 -5.20 9.67
N THR A 141 -5.89 -6.07 10.40
CA THR A 141 -5.88 -7.51 10.16
C THR A 141 -6.48 -8.26 11.35
N PHE A 142 -7.10 -9.40 11.06
CA PHE A 142 -7.63 -10.28 12.08
C PHE A 142 -7.45 -11.75 11.67
N LEU A 143 -6.86 -12.53 12.56
CA LEU A 143 -6.60 -13.95 12.41
C LEU A 143 -7.35 -14.71 13.49
N ILE A 144 -8.05 -15.77 13.05
CA ILE A 144 -8.54 -16.83 13.93
C ILE A 144 -7.82 -18.11 13.50
N LYS A 145 -7.17 -18.81 14.43
CA LYS A 145 -6.52 -20.09 14.17
C LYS A 145 -6.85 -21.12 15.25
N GLY A 146 -7.22 -22.32 14.82
CA GLY A 146 -7.51 -23.46 15.68
C GLY A 146 -6.67 -24.68 15.33
N TRP A 147 -6.59 -25.62 16.28
CA TRP A 147 -5.83 -26.87 16.14
C TRP A 147 -6.65 -28.07 16.62
N TRP A 148 -6.60 -29.16 15.87
CA TRP A 148 -7.24 -30.44 16.16
C TRP A 148 -6.24 -31.59 16.02
N MET A 149 -6.67 -32.79 16.42
CA MET A 149 -5.89 -34.03 16.24
C MET A 149 -4.46 -33.93 16.76
N GLN A 150 -4.28 -33.42 17.99
CA GLN A 150 -2.95 -33.21 18.59
C GLN A 150 -2.03 -32.35 17.71
N ASN A 151 -2.56 -31.26 17.15
CA ASN A 151 -1.88 -30.34 16.23
C ASN A 151 -1.54 -30.91 14.85
N ARG A 152 -2.05 -32.10 14.49
CA ARG A 152 -1.92 -32.61 13.12
C ARG A 152 -2.82 -31.87 12.14
N LEU A 153 -3.91 -31.27 12.59
CA LEU A 153 -4.79 -30.46 11.77
C LEU A 153 -4.86 -29.05 12.35
N SER A 154 -4.66 -28.04 11.52
CA SER A 154 -4.94 -26.65 11.89
C SER A 154 -5.73 -25.95 10.78
N ALA A 155 -6.68 -25.13 11.20
CA ALA A 155 -7.47 -24.30 10.29
C ALA A 155 -7.33 -22.86 10.75
N GLN A 156 -7.22 -21.95 9.79
CA GLN A 156 -7.13 -20.53 10.05
C GLN A 156 -7.90 -19.73 9.00
N ILE A 157 -8.33 -18.55 9.41
CA ILE A 157 -8.80 -17.50 8.50
C ILE A 157 -8.08 -16.23 8.92
N ILE A 158 -7.36 -15.61 8.00
CA ILE A 158 -6.85 -14.26 8.16
C ILE A 158 -7.66 -13.32 7.27
N SER A 159 -8.08 -12.19 7.83
CA SER A 159 -8.68 -11.08 7.11
C SER A 159 -7.82 -9.85 7.20
N ALA A 160 -7.89 -8.99 6.19
CA ALA A 160 -7.28 -7.67 6.17
C ALA A 160 -8.26 -6.67 5.57
N TYR A 161 -8.39 -5.48 6.16
CA TYR A 161 -9.22 -4.39 5.66
C TYR A 161 -8.40 -3.11 5.57
N ASP A 162 -8.29 -2.55 4.37
CA ASP A 162 -7.68 -1.25 4.11
C ASP A 162 -8.78 -0.19 4.08
N VAL A 163 -8.71 0.73 5.05
CA VAL A 163 -9.73 1.76 5.28
C VAL A 163 -9.83 2.72 4.09
N ARG A 164 -8.70 3.17 3.55
CA ARG A 164 -8.69 4.16 2.46
C ARG A 164 -8.98 3.53 1.12
N ALA A 165 -8.49 2.31 0.86
CA ALA A 165 -8.88 1.54 -0.31
C ALA A 165 -10.37 1.18 -0.27
N SER A 166 -10.93 0.95 0.93
CA SER A 166 -12.23 0.31 1.13
C SER A 166 -12.26 -1.09 0.51
N ALA A 167 -11.21 -1.87 0.79
CA ALA A 167 -10.99 -3.21 0.26
C ALA A 167 -10.66 -4.19 1.39
N VAL A 168 -11.23 -5.39 1.29
CA VAL A 168 -11.06 -6.51 2.23
C VAL A 168 -10.36 -7.65 1.50
N THR A 169 -9.45 -8.33 2.18
CA THR A 169 -8.94 -9.65 1.80
C THR A 169 -9.33 -10.67 2.85
N LEU A 170 -9.76 -11.86 2.42
CA LEU A 170 -10.05 -13.02 3.26
C LEU A 170 -9.24 -14.20 2.76
N ALA A 171 -8.39 -14.77 3.62
CA ALA A 171 -7.55 -15.90 3.28
C ALA A 171 -7.75 -17.07 4.26
N PRO A 172 -8.70 -17.98 3.96
CA PRO A 172 -8.84 -19.23 4.70
C PRO A 172 -7.73 -20.21 4.32
N GLN A 173 -7.25 -20.99 5.28
CA GLN A 173 -6.26 -22.03 5.07
C GLN A 173 -6.45 -23.21 6.04
N VAL A 174 -6.27 -24.42 5.52
CA VAL A 174 -6.19 -25.66 6.29
C VAL A 174 -4.83 -26.30 6.05
N ASP A 175 -4.18 -26.72 7.13
CA ASP A 175 -2.91 -27.42 7.14
C ASP A 175 -3.07 -28.74 7.89
N TRP A 176 -2.86 -29.85 7.18
CA TRP A 176 -3.09 -31.21 7.66
C TRP A 176 -1.85 -32.09 7.47
N LEU A 177 -1.25 -32.48 8.58
CA LEU A 177 -0.30 -33.58 8.66
C LEU A 177 -1.06 -34.90 8.67
N ILE A 178 -1.15 -35.54 7.50
CA ILE A 178 -1.90 -36.78 7.28
C ILE A 178 -1.22 -37.93 8.04
N ASN A 179 0.10 -38.02 7.93
CA ASN A 179 0.98 -38.92 8.65
C ASN A 179 2.41 -38.34 8.70
N ASP A 180 3.38 -39.10 9.22
CA ASP A 180 4.75 -38.62 9.40
C ASP A 180 5.50 -38.30 8.10
N ASN A 181 4.95 -38.73 6.95
CA ASN A 181 5.52 -38.52 5.64
C ASN A 181 4.73 -37.52 4.78
N TRP A 182 3.41 -37.42 4.95
CA TRP A 182 2.52 -36.64 4.09
C TRP A 182 1.90 -35.44 4.80
N ARG A 183 2.02 -34.26 4.19
CA ARG A 183 1.37 -33.02 4.64
C ARG A 183 0.66 -32.34 3.48
N LEU A 184 -0.60 -31.98 3.68
CA LEU A 184 -1.44 -31.25 2.73
C LEU A 184 -1.76 -29.86 3.30
N ILE A 185 -1.56 -28.83 2.49
CA ILE A 185 -1.97 -27.46 2.79
C ILE A 185 -2.90 -27.01 1.68
N VAL A 186 -4.09 -26.55 2.05
CA VAL A 186 -5.08 -25.97 1.13
C VAL A 186 -5.38 -24.57 1.62
N GLY A 187 -5.21 -23.58 0.75
CA GLY A 187 -5.48 -22.18 1.05
C GLY A 187 -6.26 -21.52 -0.08
N ALA A 188 -6.93 -20.43 0.25
CA ALA A 188 -7.48 -19.51 -0.73
C ALA A 188 -7.23 -18.07 -0.28
N ASN A 189 -7.32 -17.13 -1.20
CA ASN A 189 -7.21 -15.70 -0.95
C ASN A 189 -8.23 -14.97 -1.83
N PHE A 190 -9.23 -14.38 -1.19
CA PHE A 190 -10.34 -13.68 -1.85
C PHE A 190 -10.27 -12.19 -1.54
N LYS A 191 -10.49 -11.33 -2.54
CA LYS A 191 -10.36 -9.88 -2.40
C LYS A 191 -11.64 -9.18 -2.88
N VAL A 192 -12.21 -8.31 -2.05
CA VAL A 192 -13.51 -7.67 -2.29
C VAL A 192 -13.46 -6.20 -1.89
N GLY A 193 -14.16 -5.31 -2.61
CA GLY A 193 -14.38 -3.94 -2.16
C GLY A 193 -14.35 -2.93 -3.30
N LYS A 194 -13.95 -1.69 -3.01
CA LYS A 194 -13.73 -0.65 -4.03
C LYS A 194 -12.30 -0.75 -4.57
N GLY A 195 -12.18 -1.05 -5.85
CA GLY A 195 -10.90 -1.30 -6.51
C GLY A 195 -10.22 -0.03 -7.00
N ALA A 196 -10.11 0.07 -8.32
CA ALA A 196 -9.40 1.14 -9.01
C ALA A 196 -9.94 2.53 -8.63
N ARG A 197 -9.04 3.42 -8.26
CA ARG A 197 -9.30 4.82 -7.96
C ARG A 197 -8.55 5.67 -8.96
N SER A 198 -9.15 6.77 -9.38
CA SER A 198 -8.47 7.74 -10.23
C SER A 198 -7.79 8.82 -9.39
N PHE A 199 -6.67 9.32 -9.89
CA PHE A 199 -5.99 10.48 -9.36
C PHE A 199 -5.28 11.23 -10.49
N ASP A 200 -5.04 12.52 -10.32
CA ASP A 200 -4.21 13.28 -11.27
C ASP A 200 -2.89 12.56 -11.50
N ASP A 201 -2.55 12.37 -12.76
CA ASP A 201 -1.33 11.69 -13.21
C ASP A 201 -0.52 12.56 -14.15
N CYS A 202 -0.76 13.87 -14.09
CA CYS A 202 -0.03 14.88 -14.85
C CYS A 202 -0.27 14.83 -16.37
N ARG A 203 -1.22 14.01 -16.86
CA ARG A 203 -1.67 14.04 -18.27
C ARG A 203 -2.15 15.42 -18.73
N SER A 204 -2.54 16.27 -17.77
CA SER A 204 -3.02 17.63 -18.02
C SER A 204 -2.01 18.71 -17.62
N CYS A 205 -0.73 18.40 -17.45
CA CYS A 205 0.29 19.34 -16.96
C CYS A 205 0.85 20.34 -17.99
N ASN A 206 0.57 20.14 -19.28
CA ASN A 206 1.05 21.01 -20.36
C ASN A 206 2.55 21.38 -20.31
N PRO A 207 3.46 20.39 -20.43
CA PRO A 207 4.91 20.65 -20.40
C PRO A 207 5.42 21.40 -21.64
N TYR A 208 4.72 21.36 -22.78
CA TYR A 208 5.14 21.96 -24.04
C TYR A 208 4.06 22.87 -24.66
N PRO A 209 3.77 24.05 -24.09
CA PRO A 209 2.87 24.99 -24.73
C PRO A 209 3.47 25.52 -26.05
N PRO A 210 2.63 25.84 -27.05
CA PRO A 210 1.17 25.68 -27.06
C PRO A 210 0.70 24.28 -27.43
N PHE A 211 1.61 23.34 -27.69
CA PHE A 211 1.30 22.04 -28.28
C PHE A 211 0.56 21.08 -27.33
N THR A 212 0.76 21.22 -26.02
CA THR A 212 0.12 20.40 -24.98
C THR A 212 -0.96 21.13 -24.19
N GLU A 213 -1.39 22.30 -24.67
CA GLU A 213 -2.48 23.06 -24.03
C GLU A 213 -3.80 22.30 -24.16
N ALA A 214 -4.56 22.16 -23.06
CA ALA A 214 -5.89 21.55 -23.11
C ALA A 214 -6.94 22.53 -23.67
N PHE A 215 -6.69 23.83 -23.54
CA PHE A 215 -7.49 24.93 -24.07
C PHE A 215 -6.58 26.17 -24.24
N PRO A 216 -6.93 27.13 -25.12
CA PRO A 216 -6.13 28.33 -25.31
C PRO A 216 -5.90 29.10 -24.01
N GLY A 217 -4.64 29.35 -23.66
CA GLY A 217 -4.27 30.06 -22.43
C GLY A 217 -4.10 29.14 -21.22
N HIS A 218 -4.07 27.83 -21.42
CA HIS A 218 -3.62 26.89 -20.40
C HIS A 218 -2.13 27.15 -20.08
N ALA A 219 -1.84 27.48 -18.82
CA ALA A 219 -0.49 27.86 -18.40
C ALA A 219 0.54 26.72 -18.64
N PRO A 220 1.82 27.06 -18.95
CA PRO A 220 2.91 26.07 -18.97
C PRO A 220 3.07 25.40 -17.61
N GLY A 221 3.31 24.10 -17.58
CA GLY A 221 3.65 23.40 -16.33
C GLY A 221 2.58 23.57 -15.27
N TYR A 222 1.31 23.41 -15.65
CA TYR A 222 0.17 23.54 -14.76
C TYR A 222 -0.72 22.33 -14.97
N THR A 223 -0.99 21.56 -13.91
CA THR A 223 -1.96 20.47 -13.97
C THR A 223 -3.39 21.01 -13.79
N LEU A 224 -4.31 20.54 -14.63
CA LEU A 224 -5.73 20.72 -14.41
C LEU A 224 -6.29 19.77 -13.34
N GLY A 225 -5.50 18.80 -12.85
CA GLY A 225 -5.95 17.76 -11.93
C GLY A 225 -6.72 16.62 -12.61
N LEU A 226 -6.61 16.49 -13.94
CA LEU A 226 -7.32 15.47 -14.70
C LEU A 226 -6.73 14.09 -14.38
N GLY A 227 -7.50 13.23 -13.71
CA GLY A 227 -7.01 11.95 -13.23
C GLY A 227 -7.34 10.73 -14.08
N GLY A 228 -6.56 9.68 -13.87
CA GLY A 228 -6.77 8.32 -14.39
C GLY A 228 -6.44 7.24 -13.37
N PHE A 229 -6.73 5.98 -13.70
CA PHE A 229 -6.42 4.84 -12.84
C PHE A 229 -4.91 4.55 -12.80
N GLU A 230 -4.22 4.75 -13.92
CA GLU A 230 -2.78 4.57 -14.04
C GLU A 230 -2.08 5.86 -14.48
N PRO A 231 -0.84 6.10 -14.02
CA PRO A 231 -0.14 5.32 -12.99
C PRO A 231 -0.55 5.69 -11.55
N LEU A 232 -0.89 6.96 -11.29
CA LEU A 232 -0.96 7.47 -9.91
C LEU A 232 -2.25 7.08 -9.16
N GLY A 233 -3.33 6.74 -9.88
CA GLY A 233 -4.54 6.18 -9.28
C GLY A 233 -4.31 4.87 -8.51
N ARG A 234 -3.25 4.12 -8.87
CA ARG A 234 -2.88 2.86 -8.21
C ARG A 234 -2.48 3.06 -6.73
N PHE A 235 -1.76 4.14 -6.43
CA PHE A 235 -1.38 4.50 -5.05
C PHE A 235 -2.60 4.82 -4.19
N ARG A 236 -3.62 5.47 -4.77
CA ARG A 236 -4.90 5.74 -4.07
C ARG A 236 -5.64 4.47 -3.70
N SER A 237 -5.56 3.43 -4.51
CA SER A 237 -6.24 2.17 -4.25
C SER A 237 -5.57 1.29 -3.21
N GLY A 238 -4.33 1.58 -2.80
CA GLY A 238 -3.60 0.81 -1.79
C GLY A 238 -3.32 -0.64 -2.20
N PRO A 239 -2.55 -1.39 -1.39
CA PRO A 239 -2.13 -2.75 -1.76
C PRO A 239 -3.31 -3.72 -1.95
N LEU A 240 -4.36 -3.60 -1.14
CA LEU A 240 -5.51 -4.51 -1.22
C LEU A 240 -6.46 -4.16 -2.38
N GLY A 241 -6.68 -2.87 -2.65
CA GLY A 241 -7.54 -2.44 -3.74
C GLY A 241 -6.95 -2.75 -5.12
N MET A 242 -5.62 -2.85 -5.22
CA MET A 242 -4.90 -3.12 -6.46
C MET A 242 -4.93 -4.58 -6.88
N ALA A 243 -4.93 -5.49 -5.91
CA ALA A 243 -4.97 -6.92 -6.17
C ALA A 243 -6.41 -7.46 -6.31
N GLN A 244 -7.46 -6.62 -6.38
CA GLN A 244 -8.85 -7.09 -6.35
C GLN A 244 -9.25 -8.12 -7.40
N ALA A 245 -8.54 -8.19 -8.52
CA ALA A 245 -8.80 -9.18 -9.58
C ALA A 245 -7.94 -10.46 -9.43
N GLU A 246 -7.16 -10.57 -8.35
CA GLU A 246 -6.16 -11.62 -8.15
C GLU A 246 -6.61 -12.60 -7.05
N ASP A 247 -7.78 -13.20 -7.21
CA ASP A 247 -8.21 -14.28 -6.32
C ASP A 247 -7.38 -15.55 -6.59
N GLU A 248 -6.98 -16.23 -5.52
CA GLU A 248 -6.09 -17.40 -5.61
C GLU A 248 -6.63 -18.58 -4.79
N ILE A 249 -6.46 -19.79 -5.33
CA ILE A 249 -6.57 -21.04 -4.59
C ILE A 249 -5.24 -21.78 -4.71
N GLN A 250 -4.69 -22.19 -3.58
CA GLN A 250 -3.42 -22.88 -3.51
C GLN A 250 -3.57 -24.24 -2.85
N VAL A 251 -2.97 -25.27 -3.47
CA VAL A 251 -2.85 -26.61 -2.89
C VAL A 251 -1.39 -27.01 -2.90
N THR A 252 -0.85 -27.33 -1.73
CA THR A 252 0.52 -27.83 -1.55
C THR A 252 0.48 -29.20 -0.91
N LEU A 253 1.02 -30.21 -1.60
CA LEU A 253 1.23 -31.55 -1.06
C LEU A 253 2.73 -31.78 -0.89
N ARG A 254 3.15 -32.11 0.33
CA ARG A 254 4.55 -32.38 0.68
C ARG A 254 4.71 -33.82 1.12
N TYR A 255 5.74 -34.48 0.59
CA TYR A 255 6.23 -35.77 1.05
C TYR A 255 7.62 -35.62 1.69
N ARG A 256 7.86 -36.28 2.82
CA ARG A 256 9.17 -36.42 3.46
C ARG A 256 9.46 -37.90 3.69
N PHE A 257 10.65 -38.35 3.30
CA PHE A 257 11.16 -39.69 3.58
C PHE A 257 11.83 -39.76 4.97
#